data_AF-S4PAM4-F1
#
_entry.id   AF-S4PAM4-F1
#
_cell.length_a   1.000
_cell.length_b   1.000
_cell.length_c   1.000
_cell.angle_alpha   90.00
_cell.angle_beta   90.00
_cell.angle_gamma   90.00
#
_symmetry.space_group_name_H-M   'P 1'
#
loop_
_entity.id
_entity.type
_entity.pdbx_description
1 polymer ?
#
loop_
_entity_poly.entity_id
_entity_poly.type
_entity_poly.pdbx_seq_one_letter_code
_entity_poly.pdbx_strand_id
1 'polypeptide(L)'
;MDPNVFIIPARVIHNWDFKRYPVSKKSALFLLEFQHHPWIDMKKLNPKIYCGVSDMAQLQELRIQLNFLRAYIFTCREPVIEELQKRVWPREYLYDHVHLYTISDLAQIPNSSLALQLEKVVSFAKSHVLDCWLCSQKGFICEVCKDSKILYPFETSSTYRCDECSSVFHAKCQNESLPCPKCKRRQERTSDTSLVDARHS
;
A
#
# COMPACT_ATOMS: atom_id res chain seq x y z
N MET A 1 14.02 -30.08 15.37
CA MET A 1 13.25 -29.78 14.14
C MET A 1 14.06 -30.30 12.96
N ASP A 2 13.43 -30.98 12.00
CA ASP A 2 14.09 -31.38 10.75
C ASP A 2 14.53 -30.12 9.99
N PRO A 3 15.84 -29.95 9.69
CA PRO A 3 16.36 -28.74 9.05
C PRO A 3 15.87 -28.54 7.62
N ASN A 4 15.19 -29.52 7.02
CA ASN A 4 14.75 -29.48 5.62
C ASN A 4 13.23 -29.40 5.47
N VAL A 5 12.52 -28.83 6.45
CA VAL A 5 11.05 -28.74 6.43
C VAL A 5 10.59 -27.28 6.39
N PHE A 6 10.06 -26.85 5.24
CA PHE A 6 9.72 -25.45 4.95
C PHE A 6 8.31 -25.30 4.37
N ILE A 7 7.74 -24.10 4.50
CA ILE A 7 6.62 -23.71 3.64
C ILE A 7 7.10 -23.61 2.20
N ILE A 8 6.23 -23.93 1.25
CA ILE A 8 6.55 -23.82 -0.18
C ILE A 8 5.82 -22.58 -0.72
N PRO A 9 6.52 -21.51 -1.13
CA PRO A 9 5.87 -20.26 -1.54
C PRO A 9 4.77 -20.45 -2.59
N ALA A 10 5.01 -21.27 -3.63
CA ALA A 10 4.01 -21.55 -4.65
C ALA A 10 2.71 -22.19 -4.09
N ARG A 11 2.82 -23.04 -3.07
CA ARG A 11 1.65 -23.66 -2.41
C ARG A 11 0.88 -22.64 -1.57
N VAL A 12 1.59 -21.75 -0.88
CA VAL A 12 0.95 -20.64 -0.15
C VAL A 12 0.21 -19.73 -1.11
N ILE A 13 0.88 -19.29 -2.19
CA ILE A 13 0.37 -18.29 -3.12
C ILE A 13 -0.84 -18.81 -3.91
N HIS A 14 -0.81 -20.05 -4.38
CA HIS A 14 -1.84 -20.58 -5.28
C HIS A 14 -2.89 -21.45 -4.60
N ASN A 15 -2.55 -22.10 -3.48
CA ASN A 15 -3.42 -23.08 -2.82
C ASN A 15 -3.76 -22.70 -1.36
N TRP A 16 -3.28 -21.55 -0.88
CA TRP A 16 -3.45 -21.12 0.51
C TRP A 16 -2.99 -22.18 1.54
N ASP A 17 -1.92 -22.90 1.19
CA ASP A 17 -1.40 -24.03 1.95
C ASP A 17 -0.10 -23.66 2.67
N PHE A 18 -0.19 -23.53 3.99
CA PHE A 18 0.91 -23.16 4.89
C PHE A 18 1.55 -24.37 5.59
N LYS A 19 1.21 -25.60 5.19
CA LYS A 19 1.88 -26.78 5.72
C LYS A 19 3.36 -26.74 5.36
N ARG A 20 4.18 -27.30 6.24
CA ARG A 20 5.60 -27.46 5.97
C ARG A 20 5.85 -28.82 5.33
N TYR A 21 6.70 -28.82 4.31
CA TYR A 21 7.01 -30.01 3.52
C TYR A 21 8.51 -30.29 3.58
N PRO A 22 8.92 -31.57 3.61
CA PRO A 22 10.31 -31.95 3.38
C PRO A 22 10.75 -31.47 1.99
N VAL A 23 11.93 -30.86 1.94
CA VAL A 23 12.57 -30.41 0.70
C VAL A 23 13.98 -30.97 0.60
N SER A 24 14.57 -30.90 -0.61
CA SER A 24 15.99 -31.23 -0.75
C SER A 24 16.86 -30.27 0.06
N LYS A 25 18.05 -30.71 0.48
CA LYS A 25 19.03 -29.85 1.16
C LYS A 25 19.35 -28.57 0.36
N LYS A 26 19.45 -28.69 -0.97
CA LYS A 26 19.69 -27.55 -1.86
C LYS A 26 18.54 -26.54 -1.80
N SER A 27 17.30 -27.03 -1.84
CA SER A 27 16.10 -26.19 -1.72
C SER A 27 16.00 -25.53 -0.34
N ALA A 28 16.32 -26.26 0.73
CA ALA A 28 16.35 -25.71 2.08
C ALA A 28 17.34 -24.53 2.20
N LEU A 29 18.57 -24.69 1.68
CA LEU A 29 19.57 -23.63 1.65
C LEU A 29 19.07 -22.40 0.88
N PHE A 30 18.51 -22.61 -0.31
CA PHE A 30 17.93 -21.52 -1.12
C PHE A 30 16.82 -20.79 -0.37
N LEU A 31 15.88 -21.52 0.23
CA LEU A 31 14.77 -20.92 0.96
C LEU A 31 15.26 -20.09 2.16
N LEU A 32 16.28 -20.58 2.88
CA LEU A 32 16.89 -19.86 4.00
C LEU A 32 17.62 -18.59 3.55
N GLU A 33 18.41 -18.67 2.48
CA GLU A 33 19.16 -17.55 1.92
C GLU A 33 18.24 -16.42 1.47
N PHE A 34 17.14 -16.76 0.81
CA PHE A 34 16.23 -15.78 0.21
C PHE A 34 15.01 -15.44 1.06
N GLN A 35 14.91 -15.93 2.30
CA GLN A 35 13.68 -15.81 3.08
C GLN A 35 13.26 -14.38 3.42
N HIS A 36 14.20 -13.44 3.42
CA HIS A 36 13.98 -12.01 3.72
C HIS A 36 14.02 -11.11 2.47
N HIS A 37 14.15 -11.69 1.27
CA HIS A 37 14.19 -10.92 0.03
C HIS A 37 12.77 -10.66 -0.51
N PRO A 38 12.36 -9.40 -0.74
CA PRO A 38 10.99 -9.06 -1.09
C PRO A 38 10.72 -9.21 -2.60
N TRP A 39 10.74 -10.45 -3.09
CA TRP A 39 10.62 -10.74 -4.53
C TRP A 39 9.29 -11.37 -4.94
N ILE A 40 8.43 -11.69 -3.98
CA ILE A 40 7.13 -12.31 -4.26
C ILE A 40 6.12 -11.19 -4.55
N ASP A 41 5.94 -10.85 -5.83
CA ASP A 41 4.93 -9.90 -6.27
C ASP A 41 3.55 -10.57 -6.35
N MET A 42 2.76 -10.41 -5.30
CA MET A 42 1.46 -11.08 -5.16
C MET A 42 0.45 -10.61 -6.23
N LYS A 43 0.51 -9.34 -6.65
CA LYS A 43 -0.38 -8.81 -7.68
C LYS A 43 -0.08 -9.41 -9.06
N LYS A 44 1.18 -9.74 -9.33
CA LYS A 44 1.56 -10.45 -10.57
C LYS A 44 1.27 -11.95 -10.50
N LEU A 45 1.55 -12.59 -9.37
CA LEU A 45 1.46 -14.05 -9.25
C LEU A 45 0.03 -14.55 -9.02
N ASN A 46 -0.74 -13.88 -8.16
CA ASN A 46 -2.13 -14.25 -7.87
C ASN A 46 -2.95 -13.02 -7.44
N PRO A 47 -3.35 -12.12 -8.38
CA PRO A 47 -4.10 -10.91 -8.03
C PRO A 47 -5.45 -11.21 -7.37
N LYS A 48 -6.08 -12.33 -7.69
CA LYS A 48 -7.38 -12.74 -7.15
C LYS A 48 -7.31 -13.08 -5.66
N ILE A 49 -6.12 -13.33 -5.10
CA ILE A 49 -5.94 -13.67 -3.68
C ILE A 49 -6.48 -12.56 -2.77
N TYR A 50 -6.37 -11.30 -3.21
CA TYR A 50 -6.83 -10.15 -2.45
C TYR A 50 -8.35 -10.05 -2.34
N CYS A 51 -9.08 -10.62 -3.30
CA CYS A 51 -10.54 -10.69 -3.25
C CYS A 51 -11.04 -12.01 -2.64
N GLY A 52 -10.26 -13.09 -2.81
CA GLY A 52 -10.65 -14.44 -2.39
C GLY A 52 -10.28 -14.79 -0.95
N VAL A 53 -9.33 -14.07 -0.34
CA VAL A 53 -8.82 -14.39 1.00
C VAL A 53 -8.81 -13.15 1.89
N SER A 54 -9.54 -13.21 3.00
CA SER A 54 -9.69 -12.10 3.97
C SER A 54 -8.36 -11.59 4.50
N ASP A 55 -7.44 -12.50 4.86
CA ASP A 55 -6.16 -12.13 5.45
C ASP A 55 -5.31 -11.33 4.46
N MET A 56 -5.36 -11.70 3.18
CA MET A 56 -4.66 -10.94 2.13
C MET A 56 -5.34 -9.61 1.85
N ALA A 57 -6.68 -9.55 1.85
CA ALA A 57 -7.42 -8.31 1.73
C ALA A 57 -7.02 -7.32 2.83
N GLN A 58 -6.98 -7.77 4.09
CA GLN A 58 -6.55 -6.98 5.23
C GLN A 58 -5.10 -6.52 5.10
N LEU A 59 -4.18 -7.42 4.74
CA LEU A 59 -2.77 -7.06 4.55
C LEU A 59 -2.57 -6.06 3.42
N GLN A 60 -3.30 -6.20 2.31
CA GLN A 60 -3.26 -5.25 1.20
C GLN A 60 -3.72 -3.87 1.67
N GLU A 61 -4.86 -3.83 2.36
CA GLU A 61 -5.46 -2.62 2.88
C GLU A 61 -4.49 -1.88 3.82
N LEU A 62 -3.91 -2.58 4.80
CA LEU A 62 -2.90 -2.02 5.70
C LEU A 62 -1.68 -1.46 4.96
N ARG A 63 -1.20 -2.16 3.93
CA ARG A 63 -0.04 -1.71 3.15
C ARG A 63 -0.36 -0.54 2.22
N ILE A 64 -1.56 -0.47 1.66
CA ILE A 64 -2.04 0.71 0.91
C ILE A 64 -2.10 1.92 1.83
N GLN A 65 -2.70 1.77 3.01
CA GLN A 65 -2.76 2.83 4.01
C GLN A 65 -1.36 3.29 4.39
N LEU A 66 -0.45 2.36 4.68
CA LEU A 66 0.91 2.68 5.06
C LEU A 66 1.69 3.39 3.94
N ASN A 67 1.50 2.97 2.69
CA ASN A 67 2.10 3.63 1.52
C ASN A 67 1.62 5.08 1.37
N PHE A 68 0.32 5.35 1.60
CA PHE A 68 -0.19 6.71 1.61
C PHE A 68 0.33 7.52 2.80
N LEU A 69 0.35 6.96 4.00
CA LEU A 69 0.85 7.61 5.21
C LEU A 69 2.33 7.99 5.10
N ARG A 70 3.14 7.13 4.47
CA ARG A 70 4.54 7.39 4.16
C ARG A 70 4.72 8.73 3.43
N ALA A 71 3.87 9.05 2.45
CA ALA A 71 3.97 10.31 1.70
C ALA A 71 3.82 11.57 2.58
N TYR A 72 3.04 11.47 3.66
CA TYR A 72 2.91 12.53 4.66
C TYR A 72 4.12 12.58 5.59
N ILE A 73 4.51 11.42 6.14
CA ILE A 73 5.58 11.33 7.14
C ILE A 73 6.93 11.73 6.55
N PHE A 74 7.29 11.24 5.36
CA PHE A 74 8.58 11.54 4.71
C PHE A 74 8.72 12.99 4.24
N THR A 75 7.64 13.77 4.32
CA THR A 75 7.66 15.21 4.07
C THR A 75 7.36 16.01 5.35
N CYS A 76 7.48 15.37 6.52
CA CYS A 76 7.37 15.96 7.85
C CYS A 76 8.77 16.16 8.48
N ARG A 77 8.85 16.30 9.80
CA ARG A 77 10.09 16.52 10.55
C ARG A 77 10.87 15.21 10.72
N GLU A 78 12.20 15.28 10.71
CA GLU A 78 13.09 14.11 10.77
C GLU A 78 12.77 13.10 11.89
N PRO A 79 12.44 13.49 13.14
CA PRO A 79 12.25 12.51 14.21
C PRO A 79 11.11 11.51 13.95
N VAL A 80 10.03 11.91 13.27
CA VAL A 80 8.94 10.98 12.94
C VAL A 80 9.30 10.08 11.77
N ILE A 81 10.14 10.56 10.85
CA ILE A 81 10.64 9.77 9.71
C ILE A 81 11.48 8.62 10.25
N GLU A 82 12.45 8.92 11.11
CA GLU A 82 13.28 7.91 11.76
C GLU A 82 12.46 6.92 12.59
N GLU A 83 11.46 7.39 13.33
CA GLU A 83 10.61 6.51 14.14
C GLU A 83 9.80 5.55 13.28
N LEU A 84 9.24 6.01 12.15
CA LEU A 84 8.56 5.14 11.19
C LEU A 84 9.53 4.10 10.60
N GLN A 85 10.73 4.53 10.20
CA GLN A 85 11.76 3.63 9.68
C GLN A 85 12.17 2.57 10.71
N LYS A 86 12.44 2.97 11.96
CA LYS A 86 12.80 2.06 13.06
C LYS A 86 11.73 1.00 13.33
N ARG A 87 10.44 1.37 13.22
CA ARG A 87 9.31 0.44 13.42
C ARG A 87 9.17 -0.62 12.34
N VAL A 88 9.67 -0.33 11.14
CA VAL A 88 9.52 -1.21 9.96
C VAL A 88 10.83 -1.88 9.58
N TRP A 89 11.97 -1.38 10.04
CA TRP A 89 13.31 -1.91 9.77
C TRP A 89 13.41 -3.41 10.07
N PRO A 90 14.03 -4.23 9.20
CA PRO A 90 14.66 -3.92 7.91
C PRO A 90 13.73 -4.17 6.71
N ARG A 91 12.44 -3.86 6.83
CA ARG A 91 11.39 -4.23 5.87
C ARG A 91 10.73 -3.01 5.21
N GLU A 92 11.51 -2.04 4.76
CA GLU A 92 11.04 -0.77 4.16
C GLU A 92 10.09 -0.99 2.98
N TYR A 93 10.29 -2.09 2.23
CA TYR A 93 9.39 -2.52 1.17
C TYR A 93 7.92 -2.66 1.62
N LEU A 94 7.64 -2.84 2.91
CA LEU A 94 6.28 -2.91 3.46
C LEU A 94 5.49 -1.61 3.22
N TYR A 95 6.15 -0.45 3.23
CA TYR A 95 5.53 0.84 2.90
C TYR A 95 5.87 1.35 1.50
N ASP A 96 6.93 0.86 0.85
CA ASP A 96 7.31 1.29 -0.50
C ASP A 96 6.60 0.50 -1.61
N HIS A 97 6.34 -0.79 -1.38
CA HIS A 97 5.95 -1.73 -2.44
C HIS A 97 4.81 -2.65 -1.99
N VAL A 98 3.58 -2.15 -1.95
CA VAL A 98 2.35 -2.80 -1.46
C VAL A 98 2.20 -4.30 -1.80
N HIS A 99 2.69 -4.73 -2.96
CA HIS A 99 2.49 -6.10 -3.46
C HIS A 99 3.69 -7.04 -3.27
N LEU A 100 4.85 -6.56 -2.83
CA LEU A 100 6.04 -7.39 -2.62
C LEU A 100 6.07 -8.02 -1.24
N TYR A 101 6.22 -9.33 -1.17
CA TYR A 101 6.34 -10.11 0.06
C TYR A 101 7.62 -10.94 0.07
N THR A 102 8.04 -11.32 1.26
CA THR A 102 9.14 -12.27 1.50
C THR A 102 8.57 -13.64 1.90
N ILE A 103 9.40 -14.68 1.89
CA ILE A 103 8.99 -16.01 2.41
C ILE A 103 8.71 -15.90 3.92
N SER A 104 9.49 -15.10 4.64
CA SER A 104 9.25 -14.84 6.07
C SER A 104 7.92 -14.15 6.32
N ASP A 105 7.46 -13.27 5.43
CA ASP A 105 6.15 -12.63 5.54
C ASP A 105 5.04 -13.67 5.38
N LEU A 106 5.14 -14.53 4.36
CA LEU A 106 4.17 -15.61 4.13
C LEU A 106 4.02 -16.52 5.36
N ALA A 107 5.12 -16.82 6.05
CA ALA A 107 5.10 -17.63 7.26
C ALA A 107 4.39 -16.95 8.46
N GLN A 108 4.23 -15.62 8.44
CA GLN A 108 3.59 -14.82 9.48
C GLN A 108 2.11 -14.52 9.20
N ILE A 109 1.57 -14.95 8.06
CA ILE A 109 0.17 -14.75 7.71
C ILE A 109 -0.76 -15.60 8.58
N PRO A 110 -0.53 -16.93 8.76
CA PRO A 110 -1.52 -17.80 9.42
C PRO A 110 -1.79 -17.49 10.90
N ASN A 111 -0.86 -16.81 11.57
CA ASN A 111 -1.00 -16.39 12.97
C ASN A 111 -1.27 -14.88 13.09
N SER A 112 -1.59 -14.21 11.99
CA SER A 112 -1.85 -12.78 11.89
C SER A 112 -0.72 -11.88 12.40
N SER A 113 0.50 -12.42 12.61
CA SER A 113 1.62 -11.68 13.19
C SER A 113 1.97 -10.47 12.34
N LEU A 114 2.03 -10.64 11.01
CA LEU A 114 2.34 -9.54 10.10
C LEU A 114 1.25 -8.47 10.10
N ALA A 115 -0.03 -8.87 10.12
CA ALA A 115 -1.16 -7.95 10.15
C ALA A 115 -1.16 -7.11 11.43
N LEU A 116 -1.00 -7.74 12.59
CA LEU A 116 -0.95 -7.06 13.89
C LEU A 116 0.25 -6.11 14.00
N GLN A 117 1.39 -6.46 13.40
CA GLN A 117 2.54 -5.55 13.31
C GLN A 117 2.23 -4.33 12.45
N LEU A 118 1.69 -4.54 11.25
CA LEU A 118 1.31 -3.44 10.35
C LEU A 118 0.24 -2.54 10.93
N GLU A 119 -0.76 -3.07 11.62
CA GLU A 119 -1.80 -2.29 12.31
C GLU A 119 -1.21 -1.29 13.31
N LYS A 120 -0.21 -1.71 14.09
CA LYS A 120 0.48 -0.82 15.04
C LYS A 120 1.23 0.30 14.34
N VAL A 121 1.89 0.00 13.22
CA VAL A 121 2.63 1.00 12.43
C VAL A 121 1.66 1.97 11.76
N VAL A 122 0.60 1.46 11.15
CA VAL A 122 -0.46 2.26 10.53
C VAL A 122 -1.13 3.15 11.56
N SER A 123 -1.45 2.63 12.74
CA SER A 123 -2.05 3.40 13.83
C SER A 123 -1.16 4.55 14.26
N PHE A 124 0.13 4.28 14.54
CA PHE A 124 1.13 5.31 14.84
C PHE A 124 1.18 6.40 13.76
N ALA A 125 1.28 6.00 12.50
CA ALA A 125 1.39 6.92 11.38
C ALA A 125 0.11 7.76 11.19
N LYS A 126 -1.07 7.14 11.34
CA LYS A 126 -2.37 7.83 11.27
C LYS A 126 -2.49 8.87 12.37
N SER A 127 -2.22 8.50 13.63
CA SER A 127 -2.24 9.44 14.75
C SER A 127 -1.33 10.63 14.49
N HIS A 128 -0.09 10.37 14.04
CA HIS A 128 0.81 11.47 13.70
C HIS A 128 0.23 12.40 12.63
N VAL A 129 -0.30 11.87 11.53
CA VAL A 129 -0.80 12.72 10.43
C VAL A 129 -2.00 13.57 10.87
N LEU A 130 -2.88 13.01 11.69
CA LEU A 130 -4.07 13.71 12.18
C LEU A 130 -3.73 14.77 13.23
N ASP A 131 -2.75 14.52 14.10
CA ASP A 131 -2.38 15.42 15.20
C ASP A 131 -1.27 16.43 14.82
N CYS A 132 -0.53 16.18 13.74
CA CYS A 132 0.57 17.03 13.31
C CYS A 132 0.08 18.19 12.43
N TRP A 133 0.31 19.42 12.89
CA TRP A 133 -0.03 20.65 12.15
C TRP A 133 0.60 20.75 10.74
N LEU A 134 1.73 20.09 10.46
CA LEU A 134 2.31 20.09 9.11
C LEU A 134 1.60 19.11 8.18
N CYS A 135 1.25 17.94 8.71
CA CYS A 135 0.64 16.87 7.93
C CYS A 135 -0.84 17.13 7.67
N SER A 136 -1.55 17.71 8.65
CA SER A 136 -2.97 18.02 8.53
C SER A 136 -3.27 19.03 7.42
N GLN A 137 -2.33 19.93 7.13
CA GLN A 137 -2.44 20.91 6.03
C GLN A 137 -2.32 20.29 4.64
N LYS A 138 -1.92 19.01 4.54
CA LYS A 138 -1.80 18.25 3.28
C LYS A 138 -3.02 17.37 3.01
N GLY A 139 -4.08 17.52 3.79
CA GLY A 139 -5.36 16.89 3.51
C GLY A 139 -6.07 17.48 2.30
N PHE A 140 -7.20 16.89 1.92
CA PHE A 140 -7.97 17.27 0.74
C PHE A 140 -9.37 17.73 1.12
N ILE A 141 -9.90 18.70 0.39
CA ILE A 141 -11.34 19.01 0.38
C ILE A 141 -11.95 18.34 -0.84
N CYS A 142 -13.08 17.65 -0.67
CA CYS A 142 -13.78 17.01 -1.77
C CYS A 142 -14.31 18.08 -2.74
N GLU A 143 -13.80 18.09 -3.98
CA GLU A 143 -14.19 19.12 -4.96
C GLU A 143 -15.65 19.03 -5.42
N VAL A 144 -16.23 17.82 -5.34
CA VAL A 144 -17.59 17.53 -5.82
C VAL A 144 -18.63 18.10 -4.86
N CYS A 145 -18.53 17.76 -3.57
CA CYS A 145 -19.51 18.19 -2.57
C CYS A 145 -19.08 19.45 -1.79
N LYS A 146 -17.79 19.81 -1.84
CA LYS A 146 -17.19 20.96 -1.12
C LYS A 146 -17.46 20.98 0.38
N ASP A 147 -17.69 19.81 0.96
CA ASP A 147 -17.78 19.64 2.41
C ASP A 147 -16.44 20.04 3.05
N SER A 148 -16.49 20.77 4.16
CA SER A 148 -15.30 21.27 4.86
C SER A 148 -14.52 20.17 5.58
N LYS A 149 -15.05 18.95 5.68
CA LYS A 149 -14.35 17.81 6.26
C LYS A 149 -13.10 17.50 5.43
N ILE A 150 -11.95 17.53 6.09
CA ILE A 150 -10.67 17.15 5.51
C ILE A 150 -10.67 15.64 5.24
N LEU A 151 -10.23 15.27 4.04
CA LEU A 151 -10.06 13.91 3.59
C LEU A 151 -8.59 13.54 3.52
N TYR A 152 -8.32 12.28 3.84
CA TYR A 152 -7.00 11.70 3.71
C TYR A 152 -7.07 10.41 2.89
N PRO A 153 -6.10 10.15 2.00
CA PRO A 153 -6.13 8.97 1.13
C PRO A 153 -5.98 7.65 1.89
N PHE A 154 -5.45 7.67 3.12
CA PHE A 154 -5.36 6.49 3.99
C PHE A 154 -6.68 6.15 4.70
N GLU A 155 -7.74 6.95 4.54
CA GLU A 155 -9.12 6.62 4.92
C GLU A 155 -9.85 5.93 3.76
N THR A 156 -9.30 4.81 3.33
CA THR A 156 -9.68 4.04 2.12
C THR A 156 -11.15 3.60 2.09
N SER A 157 -11.80 3.45 3.25
CA SER A 157 -13.21 3.03 3.32
C SER A 157 -14.19 4.16 3.01
N SER A 158 -13.79 5.42 3.22
CA SER A 158 -14.66 6.60 3.08
C SER A 158 -14.24 7.51 1.92
N THR A 159 -13.05 7.28 1.36
CA THR A 159 -12.45 8.12 0.32
C THR A 159 -12.10 7.34 -0.93
N TYR A 160 -12.05 8.05 -2.05
CA TYR A 160 -11.52 7.58 -3.32
C TYR A 160 -10.39 8.52 -3.75
N ARG A 161 -9.22 7.95 -4.06
CA ARG A 161 -8.07 8.66 -4.62
C ARG A 161 -7.97 8.38 -6.11
N CYS A 162 -7.94 9.42 -6.92
CA CYS A 162 -7.70 9.30 -8.36
C CYS A 162 -6.26 8.84 -8.62
N ASP A 163 -6.08 7.79 -9.42
CA ASP A 163 -4.76 7.23 -9.72
C ASP A 163 -3.90 8.13 -10.62
N GLU A 164 -4.52 8.98 -11.44
CA GLU A 164 -3.79 9.88 -12.34
C GLU A 164 -3.29 11.14 -11.64
N CYS A 165 -4.19 11.88 -10.97
CA CYS A 165 -3.87 13.19 -10.40
C CYS A 165 -3.70 13.18 -8.87
N SER A 166 -3.88 12.03 -8.23
CA SER A 166 -3.79 11.85 -6.77
C SER A 166 -4.78 12.67 -5.93
N SER A 167 -5.76 13.36 -6.54
CA SER A 167 -6.81 14.05 -5.79
C SER A 167 -7.70 13.06 -5.06
N VAL A 168 -8.12 13.44 -3.85
CA VAL A 168 -8.96 12.63 -2.97
C VAL A 168 -10.36 13.22 -2.89
N PHE A 169 -11.35 12.34 -2.94
CA PHE A 169 -12.78 12.64 -2.90
C PHE A 169 -13.46 11.71 -1.89
N HIS A 170 -14.68 12.02 -1.48
CA HIS A 170 -15.50 11.02 -0.80
C HIS A 170 -15.82 9.87 -1.77
N ALA A 171 -15.81 8.63 -1.28
CA ALA A 171 -16.13 7.45 -2.10
C ALA A 171 -17.54 7.50 -2.71
N LYS A 172 -18.48 8.19 -2.04
CA LYS A 172 -19.84 8.45 -2.56
C LYS A 172 -19.91 9.54 -3.62
N CYS A 173 -18.89 10.40 -3.70
CA CYS A 173 -18.85 11.54 -4.63
C CYS A 173 -18.09 11.21 -5.91
N GLN A 174 -17.13 10.28 -5.84
CA GLN A 174 -16.30 9.87 -6.97
C GLN A 174 -15.86 8.42 -6.77
N ASN A 175 -15.70 7.70 -7.87
CA ASN A 175 -15.16 6.34 -7.91
C ASN A 175 -14.46 6.10 -9.26
N GLU A 176 -13.99 4.87 -9.49
CA GLU A 176 -13.26 4.47 -10.70
C GLU A 176 -14.10 4.55 -12.00
N SER A 177 -15.43 4.44 -11.93
CA SER A 177 -16.29 4.49 -13.12
C SER A 177 -16.67 5.92 -13.55
N LEU A 178 -16.32 6.92 -12.75
CA LEU A 178 -16.61 8.33 -13.04
C LEU A 178 -15.36 9.06 -13.51
N PRO A 179 -15.45 9.94 -14.53
CA PRO A 179 -14.30 10.74 -14.96
C PRO A 179 -13.89 11.73 -13.87
N CYS A 180 -12.59 11.82 -13.57
CA CYS A 180 -12.11 12.73 -12.52
C CYS A 180 -12.27 14.20 -12.95
N PRO A 181 -12.97 15.05 -12.17
CA PRO A 181 -13.19 16.45 -12.54
C PRO A 181 -11.90 17.26 -12.67
N LYS A 182 -10.89 16.98 -11.82
CA LYS A 182 -9.60 17.65 -11.88
C LYS A 182 -8.78 17.21 -13.10
N CYS A 183 -8.80 15.91 -13.44
CA CYS A 183 -8.14 15.42 -14.66
C CYS A 183 -8.78 16.03 -15.90
N LYS A 184 -10.12 16.07 -15.97
CA LYS A 184 -10.86 16.70 -17.07
C LYS A 184 -10.45 18.17 -17.26
N ARG A 185 -10.47 18.98 -16.19
CA ARG A 185 -10.00 20.38 -16.27
C ARG A 185 -8.54 20.52 -16.68
N ARG A 186 -7.67 19.59 -16.29
CA ARG A 186 -6.26 19.59 -16.71
C ARG A 186 -6.13 19.31 -18.20
N GLN A 187 -6.88 18.34 -18.72
CA GLN A 187 -6.91 18.01 -20.14
C GLN A 187 -7.41 19.19 -20.98
N GLU A 188 -8.52 19.82 -20.57
CA GLU A 188 -9.09 21.00 -21.24
C GLU A 188 -8.10 22.17 -21.34
N ARG A 189 -7.37 22.46 -20.25
CA ARG A 189 -6.33 23.52 -20.26
C ARG A 189 -5.15 23.19 -21.17
N THR A 190 -4.75 21.93 -21.25
CA THR A 190 -3.67 21.51 -22.14
C THR A 190 -4.12 21.58 -23.60
N SER A 191 -5.35 21.16 -23.93
CA SER A 191 -5.89 21.29 -25.28
C SER A 191 -6.03 22.75 -25.71
N ASP A 192 -6.46 23.63 -24.82
CA ASP A 192 -6.58 25.06 -25.12
C ASP A 192 -5.21 25.70 -25.39
N THR A 193 -4.19 25.39 -24.58
CA THR A 193 -2.81 25.87 -24.81
C THR A 193 -2.26 25.38 -26.15
N SER A 194 -2.53 24.12 -26.51
CA SER A 194 -2.09 23.53 -27.78
C SER A 194 -2.72 24.23 -29.00
N LEU A 195 -3.97 24.69 -28.86
CA LEU A 195 -4.67 25.46 -29.89
C LEU A 195 -4.14 26.90 -30.02
N VAL A 196 -3.61 27.48 -28.94
CA VAL A 196 -2.97 28.80 -28.98
C VAL A 196 -1.60 28.70 -29.66
N ASP A 197 -0.79 27.70 -29.35
CA ASP A 197 0.54 27.50 -29.95
C ASP A 197 0.44 27.17 -31.46
N ALA A 198 -0.56 26.40 -31.87
CA ALA A 198 -0.82 26.10 -33.29
C ALA A 198 -1.35 27.30 -34.10
N ARG A 199 -1.83 28.35 -33.44
CA ARG A 199 -2.25 29.62 -34.09
C ARG A 199 -1.12 30.64 -34.18
N HIS A 200 0.02 30.37 -33.53
CA HIS A 200 1.18 31.26 -33.50
C HIS A 200 2.42 30.65 -34.17
N SER A 201 2.23 29.49 -34.83
CA SER A 201 3.19 28.85 -35.75
C SER A 201 2.70 29.00 -37.18
#